data_AF-A0A1W9UQ32-F1
#
_entry.id   AF-A0A1W9UQ32-F1
#
_cell.length_a   1.000
_cell.length_b   1.000
_cell.length_c   1.000
_cell.angle_alpha   90.00
_cell.angle_beta   90.00
_cell.angle_gamma   90.00
#
_symmetry.space_group_name_H-M   'P 1'
#
loop_
_entity.id
_entity.type
_entity.pdbx_description
1 polymer ?
#
loop_
_entity_poly.entity_id
_entity_poly.type
_entity_poly.pdbx_seq_one_letter_code
_entity_poly.pdbx_strand_id
1 'polypeptide(L)' 'MQLALIVGSEGTGLRRLVRQRCDFLLRLPMRGQIDSLNASVAASVALYEIWRQRGIAI' A
#
# COMPACT_ATOMS: atom_id res chain seq x y z
N MET A 1 3.86 6.54 16.95
CA MET A 1 2.54 6.61 16.28
C MET A 1 2.25 5.26 15.65
N GLN A 2 1.06 4.69 15.86
CA GLN A 2 0.68 3.42 15.24
C GLN A 2 0.20 3.68 13.80
N LEU A 3 0.63 2.86 12.85
CA LEU A 3 0.26 2.95 11.44
C LEU A 3 -0.40 1.64 11.02
N ALA A 4 -1.58 1.72 10.42
CA ALA A 4 -2.25 0.60 9.78
C ALA A 4 -2.14 0.74 8.26
N LEU A 5 -1.65 -0.31 7.59
CA LEU A 5 -1.61 -0.38 6.13
C LEU A 5 -2.87 -1.10 5.63
N ILE A 6 -3.67 -0.42 4.81
CA ILE A 6 -4.87 -1.00 4.21
C ILE A 6 -4.60 -1.31 2.74
N VAL A 7 -4.84 -2.54 2.33
CA VAL A 7 -4.63 -3.02 0.96
C VAL A 7 -5.97 -3.41 0.35
N GLY A 8 -6.21 -2.96 -0.88
CA GLY A 8 -7.43 -3.26 -1.61
C GLY A 8 -7.50 -4.73 -2.06
N SER A 9 -8.71 -5.20 -2.34
CA SER A 9 -8.91 -6.52 -2.95
C SER A 9 -8.46 -6.51 -4.42
N GLU A 10 -8.10 -7.67 -4.95
CA GLU A 10 -7.83 -7.81 -6.37
C GLU A 10 -9.06 -7.44 -7.23
N GLY A 11 -8.82 -6.86 -8.40
CA GLY A 11 -9.85 -6.38 -9.33
C GLY A 11 -10.53 -5.08 -8.90
N THR A 12 -11.16 -5.05 -7.73
CA THR A 12 -11.97 -3.90 -7.27
C THR A 12 -11.21 -2.87 -6.44
N GLY A 13 -10.03 -3.21 -5.94
CA GLY A 13 -9.19 -2.34 -5.13
C GLY A 13 -9.80 -1.98 -3.77
N LEU A 14 -9.55 -0.77 -3.29
CA LEU A 14 -10.12 -0.27 -2.05
C LEU A 14 -11.57 0.17 -2.26
N ARG A 15 -12.48 -0.36 -1.42
CA ARG A 15 -13.86 0.12 -1.38
C ARG A 15 -13.89 1.62 -1.06
N ARG A 16 -14.78 2.36 -1.72
CA ARG A 16 -14.91 3.82 -1.59
C ARG A 16 -14.95 4.32 -0.14
N LEU A 17 -15.79 3.71 0.71
CA LEU A 17 -15.91 4.12 2.12
C LEU A 17 -14.64 3.85 2.93
N VAL A 18 -13.90 2.78 2.61
CA VAL A 18 -12.62 2.48 3.27
C VAL A 18 -11.59 3.54 2.86
N ARG A 19 -11.49 3.81 1.55
CA ARG A 19 -10.60 4.85 1.01
C ARG A 19 -10.85 6.24 1.63
N GLN A 20 -12.12 6.59 1.88
CA GLN A 20 -12.51 7.86 2.49
C GLN A 20 -12.18 7.96 3.99
N ARG A 21 -12.01 6.82 4.67
CA ARG A 21 -11.64 6.77 6.11
C ARG A 21 -10.13 6.71 6.34
N CYS A 22 -9.34 6.46 5.30
CA CYS A 22 -7.88 6.50 5.42
C CYS A 22 -7.39 7.94 5.56
N ASP A 23 -6.51 8.18 6.53
CA ASP A 23 -5.87 9.50 6.71
C ASP A 23 -4.98 9.88 5.52
N PHE A 24 -4.35 8.87 4.91
CA PHE A 24 -3.45 9.03 3.78
C PHE A 24 -3.73 8.00 2.70
N LEU A 25 -3.48 8.38 1.45
CA LEU A 25 -3.51 7.47 0.31
C LEU A 25 -2.12 7.42 -0.32
N LEU A 26 -1.63 6.19 -0.54
CA LEU A 26 -0.35 5.90 -1.18
C LEU A 26 -0.59 5.28 -2.55
N ARG A 27 0.26 5.60 -3.52
CA ARG A 27 0.35 4.91 -4.81
C ARG A 27 1.81 4.53 -5.07
N LEU A 28 2.05 3.28 -5.47
CA LEU A 28 3.35 2.89 -6.00
C LEU A 28 3.52 3.47 -7.42
N PRO A 29 4.62 4.16 -7.72
CA PRO A 29 4.89 4.63 -9.07
C PRO A 29 4.97 3.45 -10.03
N MET A 30 4.11 3.45 -11.05
CA MET A 30 4.11 2.43 -12.12
C MET A 30 4.75 3.03 -13.38
N ARG A 31 5.52 2.22 -14.10
CA ARG A 31 6.06 2.57 -15.43
C ARG A 31 5.49 1.62 -16.49
N GLY A 32 5.24 2.14 -17.69
CA GLY A 32 4.66 1.38 -18.79
C GLY A 32 3.14 1.29 -18.76
N GLN A 33 2.59 0.32 -19.48
CA GLN A 33 1.14 0.14 -19.68
C GLN A 33 0.50 -0.83 -18.67
N ILE A 34 1.07 -0.94 -17.46
CA ILE A 34 0.56 -1.86 -16.43
C ILE A 34 -0.26 -1.05 -15.42
N ASP A 35 -1.50 -1.46 -15.21
CA ASP A 35 -2.43 -0.75 -14.33
C ASP A 35 -2.04 -0.84 -12.85
N SER A 36 -1.62 -2.02 -12.40
CA SER A 36 -1.28 -2.28 -11.00
C SER A 36 -0.36 -3.49 -10.81
N LEU A 37 0.26 -3.58 -9.64
CA LEU A 37 0.90 -4.79 -9.15
C LEU A 37 -0.13 -5.69 -8.47
N ASN A 38 0.22 -6.98 -8.31
CA ASN A 38 -0.51 -7.88 -7.43
C ASN A 38 -0.64 -7.28 -6.01
N ALA A 39 -1.79 -7.48 -5.36
CA ALA A 39 -2.07 -6.91 -4.04
C ALA A 39 -1.03 -7.29 -2.97
N SER A 40 -0.59 -8.56 -2.96
CA SER A 40 0.44 -9.05 -2.02
C SER A 40 1.81 -8.44 -2.29
N VAL A 41 2.16 -8.22 -3.56
CA VAL A 41 3.42 -7.60 -3.97
C VAL A 41 3.43 -6.12 -3.57
N ALA A 42 2.34 -5.40 -3.86
CA ALA A 42 2.19 -4.01 -3.44
C ALA A 42 2.25 -3.84 -1.91
N ALA A 43 1.61 -4.74 -1.18
CA ALA A 43 1.67 -4.79 0.28
C ALA A 43 3.08 -5.02 0.80
N SER A 44 3.79 -6.00 0.24
CA SER A 44 5.16 -6.34 0.62
C SER A 44 6.12 -5.17 0.45
N VAL A 45 6.05 -4.48 -0.71
CA VAL A 45 6.86 -3.28 -0.97
C VAL A 45 6.56 -2.17 0.03
N ALA A 46 5.28 -1.89 0.30
CA ALA A 46 4.88 -0.86 1.25
C ALA A 46 5.29 -1.20 2.70
N LEU A 47 5.17 -2.46 3.12
CA LEU A 47 5.62 -2.91 4.44
C LEU A 47 7.14 -2.80 4.59
N TYR A 48 7.90 -3.14 3.55
CA TYR A 48 9.35 -2.99 3.57
C TYR A 48 9.78 -1.52 3.67
N GLU A 49 9.08 -0.62 2.98
CA GLU A 49 9.27 0.83 3.13
C GLU A 49 9.02 1.30 4.56
N ILE A 50 7.89 0.88 5.16
CA ILE A 50 7.53 1.20 6.55
C ILE A 50 8.62 0.70 7.50
N TRP A 51 9.09 -0.54 7.29
CA TRP A 51 10.17 -1.11 8.08
C TRP A 51 11.48 -0.31 7.96
N ARG A 52 11.87 0.04 6.72
CA ARG A 52 13.07 0.86 6.45
C ARG A 52 13.00 2.23 7.13
N GLN A 53 11.86 2.91 7.04
CA GLN A 53 11.67 4.22 7.67
C GLN A 53 11.63 4.17 9.21
N ARG A 54 11.21 3.03 9.78
CA ARG A 54 11.24 2.82 11.23
C ARG A 54 12.65 2.58 11.77
N GLY A 55 13.66 2.40 10.92
CA GLY A 55 15.05 2.22 11.35
C GLY A 55 15.27 0.98 12.20
N ILE A 56 14.44 -0.06 12.01
CA ILE A 56 14.57 -1.32 12.75
C ILE A 56 15.83 -2.02 12.24
N ALA A 57 16.89 -2.06 13.06
CA ALA A 57 18.08 -2.85 12.76
C ALA A 57 17.76 -4.35 12.94
N ILE A 58 18.32 -5.18 12.05
CA ILE A 58 18.31 -6.64 12.19
C ILE A 58 19.50 -7.06 13.04
#